data_AF-A0A6C0HJY1-F1
#
_entry.id   AF-A0A6C0HJY1-F1
#
_cell.length_a   1.000
_cell.length_b   1.000
_cell.length_c   1.000
_cell.angle_alpha   90.00
_cell.angle_beta   90.00
_cell.angle_gamma   90.00
#
_symmetry.space_group_name_H-M   'P 1'
#
loop_
_entity.id
_entity.type
_entity.pdbx_description
1 polymer ?
#
loop_
_entity_poly.entity_id
_entity_poly.type
_entity_poly.pdbx_seq_one_letter_code
_entity_poly.pdbx_strand_id
1 'polypeptide(L)'
;MYEGYLWAGIIILLTVAVLEIWNPRLLNEGFTNLVSVGESAMWSRWMPRRGDIGSNADKEEGGYIRELRYFSGYTDVQRLGKEHDFCRMVAPISNDPKEMFFACALGGTDGLSTVKFRTQNVRDGLQISRDDYMNDVLKEGRAGYCRILKTGPYTFEAKCNPASDVSFRRSMITDSNPPDAIQTLLTFYDGIMFWLRLRDDMLDYAQHLTITSTGNMKIDEVPKPITQGLEFNGVDQFLRIGDGASMEFGNTVQLRYLRAISFWVYFDEFTNNAHLFDFGNGANHDNVFCGIIGRGNANTQQELFNEGCMEESQKTLPTGPSGAQPVMEQSPQLVMATSRANVETYDCPHPEIFGRIMPPLHPKAPAPGPATHADMLYEIWDNKMRKLHIQVKNVFPIKKWTHIVITTTNNDAMRPGLAIYQNAKLVHTEKTAWLPQTDATTKNYIGKSNWTDAMSQYDNKDELFSGRLFDFRGYNQQMTKKKIDATYQWGKQLLGITSESSPPTL
;
A
#
# COMPACT_ATOMS: atom_id res chain seq x y z
N MET A 1 -51.36 46.98 -56.92
CA MET A 1 -50.50 45.78 -56.97
C MET A 1 -49.90 45.42 -55.60
N TYR A 2 -49.67 46.39 -54.69
CA TYR A 2 -49.13 46.13 -53.34
C TYR A 2 -50.14 45.62 -52.30
N GLU A 3 -51.43 45.95 -52.42
CA GLU A 3 -52.46 45.46 -51.49
C GLU A 3 -52.66 43.94 -51.56
N GLY A 4 -52.54 43.33 -52.74
CA GLY A 4 -52.68 41.88 -52.91
C GLY A 4 -51.59 41.08 -52.19
N TYR A 5 -50.36 41.60 -52.14
CA TYR A 5 -49.25 40.97 -51.42
C TYR A 5 -49.40 41.09 -49.90
N LEU A 6 -50.01 42.17 -49.41
CA LEU A 6 -50.24 42.37 -47.99
C LEU A 6 -51.31 41.38 -47.47
N TRP A 7 -52.39 41.20 -48.23
CA TRP A 7 -53.41 40.19 -47.92
C TRP A 7 -52.87 38.76 -48.03
N ALA A 8 -52.05 38.47 -49.03
CA ALA A 8 -51.38 37.17 -49.13
C ALA A 8 -50.47 36.90 -47.92
N GLY A 9 -49.70 37.91 -47.48
CA GLY A 9 -48.85 37.79 -46.30
C GLY A 9 -49.62 37.57 -45.00
N ILE A 10 -50.73 38.28 -44.81
CA ILE A 10 -51.60 38.12 -43.63
C ILE A 10 -52.26 36.73 -43.62
N ILE A 11 -52.73 36.25 -44.77
CA ILE A 11 -53.33 34.92 -44.87
C ILE A 11 -52.28 33.84 -44.54
N ILE A 12 -51.06 33.96 -45.06
CA ILE A 12 -49.97 33.02 -44.75
C ILE A 12 -49.67 33.00 -43.24
N LEU A 13 -49.56 34.18 -42.61
CA LEU A 13 -49.32 34.29 -41.17
C LEU A 13 -50.44 33.65 -40.33
N LEU A 14 -51.70 33.90 -40.69
CA LEU A 14 -52.85 33.29 -40.02
C LEU A 14 -52.87 31.77 -40.20
N THR A 15 -52.47 31.29 -41.37
CA THR A 15 -52.42 29.84 -41.66
C THR A 15 -51.35 29.15 -40.81
N VAL A 16 -50.18 29.77 -40.66
CA VAL A 16 -49.09 29.29 -39.79
C VAL A 16 -49.52 29.27 -38.33
N ALA A 17 -50.16 30.34 -37.83
CA ALA A 17 -50.64 30.41 -36.45
C ALA A 17 -51.72 29.35 -36.15
N VAL A 18 -52.64 29.09 -37.09
CA VAL A 18 -53.66 28.05 -36.93
C VAL A 18 -53.02 26.65 -36.94
N LEU A 19 -52.01 26.41 -37.78
CA LEU A 19 -51.27 25.15 -37.81
C LEU A 19 -50.48 24.90 -36.51
N GLU A 20 -49.92 25.95 -35.91
CA GLU A 20 -49.21 25.88 -34.62
C GLU A 20 -50.16 25.49 -33.48
N ILE A 21 -51.38 26.06 -33.45
CA ILE A 21 -52.38 25.77 -32.42
C ILE A 21 -52.94 24.34 -32.55
N TRP A 22 -53.19 23.87 -33.79
CA TRP A 22 -53.81 22.57 -34.02
C TRP A 22 -52.84 21.38 -34.05
N ASN A 23 -51.56 21.61 -34.41
CA ASN A 23 -50.58 20.53 -34.44
C ASN A 23 -49.18 21.04 -34.04
N PRO A 24 -48.94 21.25 -32.73
CA PRO A 24 -47.70 21.84 -32.21
C PRO A 24 -46.44 20.98 -32.42
N ARG A 25 -46.58 19.78 -33.01
CA ARG A 25 -45.45 18.91 -33.38
C ARG A 25 -45.00 19.06 -34.84
N LEU A 26 -45.80 19.72 -35.68
CA LEU A 26 -45.57 19.78 -37.12
C LEU A 26 -44.68 20.99 -37.52
N LEU A 27 -44.68 22.04 -36.70
CA LEU A 27 -43.79 23.18 -36.78
C LEU A 27 -42.93 23.22 -35.51
N ASN A 28 -41.74 22.61 -35.56
CA ASN A 28 -40.73 22.74 -34.50
C ASN A 28 -40.08 24.13 -34.58
N GLU A 29 -40.85 25.19 -34.29
CA GLU A 29 -40.25 26.47 -33.87
C GLU A 29 -40.05 26.43 -32.37
N GLY A 30 -39.00 25.71 -32.00
CA GLY A 30 -38.50 25.63 -30.67
C GLY A 30 -37.02 25.36 -30.79
N PHE A 31 -36.24 26.05 -29.98
CA PHE A 31 -34.83 25.80 -29.75
C PHE A 31 -34.56 24.41 -29.12
N THR A 32 -35.37 23.40 -29.45
CA THR A 32 -35.21 21.98 -29.08
C THR A 32 -34.18 21.28 -29.96
N ASN A 33 -33.93 21.81 -31.16
CA ASN A 33 -32.75 21.54 -31.98
C ASN A 33 -31.69 22.64 -31.85
N LEU A 34 -31.56 23.26 -30.68
CA LEU A 34 -30.25 23.77 -30.29
C LEU A 34 -29.34 22.55 -30.23
N VAL A 35 -28.55 22.39 -31.30
CA VAL A 35 -27.26 21.72 -31.29
C VAL A 35 -26.70 21.82 -29.87
N SER A 36 -26.56 20.69 -29.19
CA SER A 36 -25.89 20.65 -27.88
C SER A 36 -24.61 21.46 -28.03
N VAL A 37 -24.47 22.51 -27.23
CA VAL A 37 -23.34 23.44 -27.30
C VAL A 37 -22.06 22.60 -27.27
N GLY A 38 -21.41 22.50 -28.43
CA GLY A 38 -20.09 21.88 -28.57
C GLY A 38 -19.94 20.63 -29.45
N GLU A 39 -20.99 19.98 -30.01
CA GLU A 39 -20.73 19.01 -31.10
C GLU A 39 -20.51 19.68 -32.45
N SER A 40 -20.98 20.92 -32.62
CA SER A 40 -20.56 21.74 -33.75
C SER A 40 -19.16 22.32 -33.50
N ALA A 41 -18.26 22.18 -34.48
CA ALA A 41 -16.98 22.88 -34.58
C ALA A 41 -17.06 24.41 -34.43
N MET A 42 -18.28 24.96 -34.42
CA MET A 42 -18.57 26.38 -34.22
C MET A 42 -18.31 26.82 -32.77
N TRP A 43 -18.83 26.12 -31.75
CA TRP A 43 -18.66 26.53 -30.35
C TRP A 43 -17.25 26.34 -29.80
N SER A 44 -16.54 25.29 -30.23
CA SER A 44 -15.10 25.13 -29.95
C SER A 44 -14.24 26.27 -30.52
N ARG A 45 -14.77 27.02 -31.50
CA ARG A 45 -14.12 28.19 -32.11
C ARG A 45 -14.41 29.49 -31.35
N TRP A 46 -15.52 29.58 -30.61
CA TRP A 46 -15.92 30.78 -29.86
C TRP A 46 -15.58 30.73 -28.36
N MET A 47 -15.53 29.53 -27.77
CA MET A 47 -15.05 29.29 -26.40
C MET A 47 -14.05 28.13 -26.43
N PRO A 48 -12.79 28.39 -26.87
CA PRO A 48 -11.78 27.35 -26.88
C PRO A 48 -11.52 26.85 -25.46
N ARG A 49 -11.10 25.58 -25.36
CA ARG A 49 -10.48 25.08 -24.13
C ARG A 49 -9.32 25.98 -23.79
N ARG A 50 -9.18 26.26 -22.50
CA ARG A 50 -8.11 27.10 -22.02
C ARG A 50 -6.75 26.43 -22.26
N GLY A 51 -5.99 26.95 -23.22
CA GLY A 51 -4.74 26.35 -23.70
C GLY A 51 -3.46 26.97 -23.12
N ASP A 52 -3.57 28.11 -22.44
CA ASP A 52 -2.46 28.81 -21.77
C ASP A 52 -2.01 28.11 -20.48
N ILE A 53 -2.85 27.25 -19.91
CA ILE A 53 -2.53 26.39 -18.77
C ILE A 53 -2.34 24.96 -19.27
N GLY A 54 -1.08 24.59 -19.43
CA GLY A 54 -0.69 23.30 -19.99
C GLY A 54 -0.47 22.19 -18.97
N SER A 55 -0.01 21.06 -19.49
CA SER A 55 0.42 19.89 -18.72
C SER A 55 1.67 20.13 -17.86
N ASN A 56 2.35 21.26 -17.98
CA ASN A 56 3.53 21.59 -17.18
C ASN A 56 3.12 22.08 -15.79
N ALA A 57 3.57 21.38 -14.75
CA ALA A 57 3.17 21.63 -13.35
C ALA A 57 3.88 22.83 -12.71
N ASP A 58 5.00 23.25 -13.30
CA ASP A 58 6.02 24.04 -12.60
C ASP A 58 5.80 25.55 -12.67
N LYS A 59 4.79 26.01 -13.40
CA LYS A 59 4.49 27.44 -13.57
C LYS A 59 2.99 27.70 -13.64
N GLU A 60 2.42 28.15 -12.54
CA GLU A 60 1.11 28.79 -12.50
C GLU A 60 1.26 30.32 -12.48
N GLU A 61 0.16 31.04 -12.68
CA GLU A 61 0.16 32.50 -12.55
C GLU A 61 0.49 32.95 -11.13
N GLY A 62 1.18 34.08 -10.98
CA GLY A 62 1.19 34.83 -9.71
C GLY A 62 1.97 34.20 -8.56
N GLY A 63 3.00 33.40 -8.84
CA GLY A 63 3.85 32.83 -7.78
C GLY A 63 3.27 31.57 -7.13
N TYR A 64 2.38 30.89 -7.85
CA TYR A 64 1.82 29.60 -7.47
C TYR A 64 2.44 28.45 -8.29
N ILE A 65 2.27 27.23 -7.80
CA ILE A 65 2.61 25.97 -8.46
C ILE A 65 1.40 25.02 -8.38
N ARG A 66 1.30 24.10 -9.34
CA ARG A 66 0.25 23.09 -9.33
C ARG A 66 0.65 21.93 -8.42
N GLU A 67 -0.25 21.52 -7.55
CA GLU A 67 -0.05 20.32 -6.74
C GLU A 67 -0.57 19.09 -7.48
N LEU A 68 0.35 18.28 -8.00
CA LEU A 68 0.05 17.14 -8.88
C LEU A 68 -0.68 15.99 -8.18
N ARG A 69 -0.57 15.90 -6.86
CA ARG A 69 -1.16 14.81 -6.06
C ARG A 69 -2.68 14.87 -5.92
N TYR A 70 -3.30 15.98 -6.33
CA TYR A 70 -4.76 16.19 -6.29
C TYR A 70 -5.33 16.18 -7.70
N PHE A 71 -6.66 16.21 -7.79
CA PHE A 71 -7.38 16.29 -9.05
C PHE A 71 -6.83 17.43 -9.92
N SER A 72 -6.57 17.11 -11.18
CA SER A 72 -6.20 18.06 -12.23
C SER A 72 -6.83 17.61 -13.53
N GLY A 73 -7.78 18.38 -14.05
CA GLY A 73 -8.54 17.97 -15.24
C GLY A 73 -9.51 19.03 -15.74
N TYR A 74 -10.05 18.79 -16.93
CA TYR A 74 -11.10 19.61 -17.52
C TYR A 74 -12.46 19.23 -16.96
N THR A 75 -13.29 20.22 -16.64
CA THR A 75 -14.64 20.04 -16.10
C THR A 75 -15.57 21.13 -16.61
N ASP A 76 -16.86 21.02 -16.33
CA ASP A 76 -17.85 22.05 -16.63
C ASP A 76 -18.31 22.73 -15.34
N VAL A 77 -17.66 23.84 -14.96
CA VAL A 77 -18.10 24.67 -13.83
C VAL A 77 -18.97 25.85 -14.31
N GLN A 78 -18.91 26.19 -15.60
CA GLN A 78 -19.65 27.29 -16.20
C GLN A 78 -21.07 26.92 -16.66
N ARG A 79 -21.44 25.63 -16.69
CA ARG A 79 -22.72 25.11 -17.20
C ARG A 79 -22.86 25.23 -18.72
N LEU A 80 -21.77 24.98 -19.44
CA LEU A 80 -21.75 25.03 -20.91
C LEU A 80 -22.14 23.70 -21.55
N GLY A 81 -22.32 22.64 -20.75
CA GLY A 81 -22.62 21.28 -21.19
C GLY A 81 -21.37 20.53 -21.70
N LYS A 82 -20.17 21.10 -21.53
CA LYS A 82 -18.90 20.50 -21.94
C LYS A 82 -17.75 20.86 -21.00
N GLU A 83 -16.83 19.91 -20.86
CA GLU A 83 -15.62 20.05 -20.05
C GLU A 83 -14.58 20.95 -20.75
N HIS A 84 -14.61 22.24 -20.40
CA HIS A 84 -13.71 23.27 -20.93
C HIS A 84 -12.90 24.00 -19.85
N ASP A 85 -13.32 23.92 -18.59
CA ASP A 85 -12.70 24.61 -17.47
C ASP A 85 -11.61 23.73 -16.85
N PHE A 86 -10.37 24.22 -16.81
CA PHE A 86 -9.25 23.45 -16.27
C PHE A 86 -9.12 23.67 -14.77
N CYS A 87 -9.51 22.67 -13.98
CA CYS A 87 -9.52 22.71 -12.53
C CYS A 87 -8.37 21.92 -11.93
N ARG A 88 -7.74 22.47 -10.89
CA ARG A 88 -6.61 21.86 -10.18
C ARG A 88 -6.41 22.39 -8.76
N MET A 89 -5.68 21.65 -7.94
CA MET A 89 -5.13 22.17 -6.69
C MET A 89 -3.91 23.04 -6.96
N VAL A 90 -3.86 24.19 -6.29
CA VAL A 90 -2.80 25.18 -6.44
C VAL A 90 -2.20 25.48 -5.06
N ALA A 91 -0.86 25.53 -4.99
CA ALA A 91 -0.08 25.84 -3.80
C ALA A 91 0.84 27.03 -4.08
N PRO A 92 1.18 27.86 -3.08
CA PRO A 92 2.20 28.91 -3.28
C PRO A 92 3.58 28.30 -3.52
N ILE A 93 4.49 29.03 -4.17
CA ILE A 93 5.90 28.60 -4.36
C ILE A 93 6.61 28.33 -3.02
N SER A 94 6.17 28.97 -1.93
CA SER A 94 6.65 28.67 -0.57
C SER A 94 6.33 27.23 -0.12
N ASN A 95 5.44 26.54 -0.84
CA ASN A 95 4.96 25.19 -0.57
C ASN A 95 4.33 25.04 0.83
N ASP A 96 3.71 26.10 1.36
CA ASP A 96 2.96 26.01 2.62
C ASP A 96 1.63 25.27 2.39
N PRO A 97 1.43 24.08 3.00
CA PRO A 97 0.20 23.31 2.84
C PRO A 97 -1.07 24.06 3.28
N LYS A 98 -0.94 25.06 4.17
CA LYS A 98 -2.08 25.83 4.70
C LYS A 98 -2.61 26.87 3.72
N GLU A 99 -1.82 27.24 2.72
CA GLU A 99 -2.21 28.24 1.73
C GLU A 99 -2.71 27.62 0.42
N MET A 100 -2.83 26.29 0.38
CA MET A 100 -3.38 25.58 -0.78
C MET A 100 -4.87 25.90 -0.97
N PHE A 101 -5.31 25.97 -2.23
CA PHE A 101 -6.70 26.10 -2.61
C PHE A 101 -6.97 25.44 -3.96
N PHE A 102 -8.22 25.03 -4.18
CA PHE A 102 -8.66 24.48 -5.45
C PHE A 102 -9.15 25.60 -6.37
N ALA A 103 -8.67 25.62 -7.60
CA ALA A 103 -9.00 26.67 -8.56
C ALA A 103 -9.32 26.09 -9.94
N CYS A 104 -10.24 26.77 -10.63
CA CYS A 104 -10.59 26.49 -12.00
C CYS A 104 -10.25 27.69 -12.88
N ALA A 105 -9.61 27.40 -13.98
CA ALA A 105 -9.35 28.36 -15.01
C ALA A 105 -10.42 28.23 -16.10
N LEU A 106 -11.25 29.26 -16.21
CA LEU A 106 -12.49 29.20 -16.97
C LEU A 106 -12.25 29.21 -18.48
N GLY A 107 -13.06 28.47 -19.24
CA GLY A 107 -13.00 28.44 -20.70
C GLY A 107 -13.22 29.82 -21.33
N GLY A 108 -12.51 30.12 -22.42
CA GLY A 108 -12.61 31.41 -23.12
C GLY A 108 -12.05 32.62 -22.37
N THR A 109 -11.30 32.41 -21.26
CA THR A 109 -10.65 33.48 -20.48
C THR A 109 -9.12 33.47 -20.61
N ASP A 110 -8.61 33.09 -21.78
CA ASP A 110 -7.17 33.00 -22.06
C ASP A 110 -6.45 34.32 -21.75
N GLY A 111 -5.34 34.25 -21.02
CA GLY A 111 -4.57 35.42 -20.59
C GLY A 111 -5.19 36.22 -19.43
N LEU A 112 -6.37 35.84 -18.93
CA LEU A 112 -6.92 36.35 -17.67
C LEU A 112 -6.50 35.47 -16.49
N SER A 113 -6.87 35.88 -15.28
CA SER A 113 -6.40 35.17 -14.09
C SER A 113 -6.87 33.70 -14.02
N THR A 114 -5.94 32.78 -13.82
CA THR A 114 -6.10 31.32 -13.74
C THR A 114 -6.60 30.83 -12.38
N VAL A 115 -6.54 31.70 -11.36
CA VAL A 115 -6.84 31.39 -9.95
C VAL A 115 -8.05 32.16 -9.40
N LYS A 116 -8.73 32.95 -10.23
CA LYS A 116 -9.85 33.80 -9.79
C LYS A 116 -11.06 33.00 -9.33
N PHE A 117 -11.42 31.94 -10.05
CA PHE A 117 -12.50 31.03 -9.67
C PHE A 117 -11.92 29.94 -8.75
N ARG A 118 -12.08 30.10 -7.44
CA ARG A 118 -11.42 29.23 -6.46
C ARG A 118 -12.27 28.95 -5.23
N THR A 119 -11.85 27.94 -4.47
CA THR A 119 -12.31 27.69 -3.11
C THR A 119 -11.63 28.66 -2.13
N GLN A 120 -12.01 28.58 -0.85
CA GLN A 120 -11.20 29.12 0.24
C GLN A 120 -9.85 28.38 0.32
N ASN A 121 -8.89 28.98 1.01
CA ASN A 121 -7.62 28.33 1.33
C ASN A 121 -7.81 27.32 2.48
N VAL A 122 -6.87 26.39 2.65
CA VAL A 122 -6.85 25.42 3.77
C VAL A 122 -6.88 26.15 5.12
N ARG A 123 -6.12 27.23 5.26
CA ARG A 123 -6.11 28.10 6.44
C ARG A 123 -7.49 28.70 6.76
N ASP A 124 -8.29 28.96 5.73
CA ASP A 124 -9.62 29.57 5.85
C ASP A 124 -10.75 28.54 5.97
N GLY A 125 -10.40 27.26 6.14
CA GLY A 125 -11.34 26.17 6.42
C GLY A 125 -11.56 25.18 5.27
N LEU A 126 -10.80 25.25 4.17
CA LEU A 126 -10.84 24.20 3.15
C LEU A 126 -10.27 22.90 3.71
N GLN A 127 -11.10 21.87 3.77
CA GLN A 127 -10.65 20.53 4.09
C GLN A 127 -10.23 19.83 2.80
N ILE A 128 -9.02 19.29 2.74
CA ILE A 128 -8.49 18.60 1.56
C ILE A 128 -8.41 17.10 1.84
N SER A 129 -8.50 16.33 0.76
CA SER A 129 -8.28 14.89 0.77
C SER A 129 -7.73 14.51 -0.60
N ARG A 130 -6.89 13.48 -0.64
CA ARG A 130 -6.26 12.95 -1.86
C ARG A 130 -7.25 12.22 -2.77
N ASP A 131 -8.41 11.86 -2.23
CA ASP A 131 -9.50 11.25 -2.99
C ASP A 131 -10.49 12.33 -3.41
N ASP A 132 -10.01 13.26 -4.21
CA ASP A 132 -10.76 14.35 -4.77
C ASP A 132 -11.18 14.10 -6.22
N TYR A 133 -12.29 14.68 -6.59
CA TYR A 133 -12.92 14.52 -7.90
C TYR A 133 -13.90 15.67 -8.15
N MET A 134 -14.44 15.72 -9.35
CA MET A 134 -15.42 16.72 -9.75
C MET A 134 -16.72 16.02 -10.15
N ASN A 135 -17.86 16.51 -9.64
CA ASN A 135 -19.16 15.92 -9.94
C ASN A 135 -20.29 16.95 -9.85
N ASP A 136 -21.32 16.83 -10.69
CA ASP A 136 -22.52 17.67 -10.64
C ASP A 136 -23.55 17.11 -9.66
N VAL A 137 -23.31 17.38 -8.38
CA VAL A 137 -24.14 16.87 -7.28
C VAL A 137 -25.54 17.49 -7.26
N LEU A 138 -25.69 18.73 -7.72
CA LEU A 138 -26.97 19.43 -7.74
C LEU A 138 -27.80 19.16 -9.00
N LYS A 139 -27.21 18.49 -10.01
CA LYS A 139 -27.81 18.25 -11.33
C LYS A 139 -28.23 19.56 -12.01
N GLU A 140 -27.45 20.61 -11.76
CA GLU A 140 -27.66 21.94 -12.34
C GLU A 140 -26.80 22.14 -13.59
N GLY A 141 -26.03 21.14 -14.01
CA GLY A 141 -25.04 21.19 -15.08
C GLY A 141 -23.72 21.83 -14.63
N ARG A 142 -23.43 21.88 -13.32
CA ARG A 142 -22.18 22.46 -12.79
C ARG A 142 -21.46 21.47 -11.90
N ALA A 143 -20.24 21.13 -12.29
CA ALA A 143 -19.38 20.28 -11.48
C ALA A 143 -18.92 21.03 -10.21
N GLY A 144 -19.19 20.45 -9.05
CA GLY A 144 -18.64 20.86 -7.77
C GLY A 144 -17.33 20.14 -7.47
N TYR A 145 -16.50 20.74 -6.62
CA TYR A 145 -15.28 20.11 -6.12
C TYR A 145 -15.60 19.17 -4.96
N CYS A 146 -15.40 17.89 -5.17
CA CYS A 146 -15.78 16.81 -4.27
C CYS A 146 -14.56 16.10 -3.70
N ARG A 147 -14.67 15.59 -2.47
CA ARG A 147 -13.67 14.71 -1.88
C ARG A 147 -14.22 13.87 -0.74
N ILE A 148 -13.52 12.80 -0.37
CA ILE A 148 -13.86 12.01 0.82
C ILE A 148 -13.33 12.73 2.06
N LEU A 149 -14.24 13.08 2.98
CA LEU A 149 -13.93 13.78 4.23
C LEU A 149 -14.39 12.96 5.43
N LYS A 150 -13.63 13.06 6.51
CA LYS A 150 -13.98 12.49 7.80
C LYS A 150 -15.11 13.31 8.44
N THR A 151 -16.23 12.66 8.76
CA THR A 151 -17.40 13.29 9.39
C THR A 151 -17.59 12.87 10.85
N GLY A 152 -16.96 11.78 11.26
CA GLY A 152 -17.00 11.24 12.62
C GLY A 152 -15.77 10.37 12.91
N PRO A 153 -15.72 9.68 14.06
CA PRO A 153 -14.54 8.93 14.51
C PRO A 153 -14.06 7.86 13.51
N TYR A 154 -14.99 7.17 12.85
CA TYR A 154 -14.70 6.13 11.84
C TYR A 154 -15.65 6.22 10.64
N THR A 155 -16.20 7.41 10.39
CA THR A 155 -17.18 7.65 9.32
C THR A 155 -16.63 8.67 8.34
N PHE A 156 -16.72 8.31 7.07
CA PHE A 156 -16.23 9.12 5.96
C PHE A 156 -17.35 9.27 4.94
N GLU A 157 -17.51 10.48 4.44
CA GLU A 157 -18.54 10.80 3.45
C GLU A 157 -17.91 11.58 2.29
N ALA A 158 -18.46 11.37 1.10
CA ALA A 158 -18.17 12.21 -0.04
C ALA A 158 -18.86 13.57 0.15
N LYS A 159 -18.08 14.64 0.28
CA LYS A 159 -18.57 16.01 0.42
C LYS A 159 -18.04 16.90 -0.67
N CYS A 160 -18.89 17.78 -1.16
CA CYS A 160 -18.60 18.64 -2.29
C CYS A 160 -18.85 20.11 -1.95
N ASN A 161 -18.00 20.98 -2.47
CA ASN A 161 -18.24 22.41 -2.61
C ASN A 161 -18.87 22.66 -3.99
N PRO A 162 -20.19 22.93 -4.09
CA PRO A 162 -20.83 23.20 -5.37
C PRO A 162 -20.25 24.46 -6.03
N ALA A 163 -20.14 24.46 -7.35
CA ALA A 163 -19.79 25.65 -8.10
C ALA A 163 -20.94 26.68 -8.07
N SER A 164 -20.60 27.96 -7.89
CA SER A 164 -21.51 29.11 -8.09
C SER A 164 -21.08 29.89 -9.33
N ASP A 165 -21.68 31.06 -9.58
CA ASP A 165 -21.36 31.88 -10.76
C ASP A 165 -19.94 32.47 -10.71
N VAL A 166 -19.40 32.70 -9.49
CA VAL A 166 -18.14 33.44 -9.30
C VAL A 166 -17.06 32.65 -8.58
N SER A 167 -17.45 31.65 -7.78
CA SER A 167 -16.53 30.82 -6.99
C SER A 167 -17.20 29.52 -6.55
N PHE A 168 -16.47 28.64 -5.88
CA PHE A 168 -17.10 27.53 -5.16
C PHE A 168 -17.82 28.01 -3.90
N ARG A 169 -18.96 27.40 -3.57
CA ARG A 169 -19.70 27.68 -2.33
C ARG A 169 -18.92 27.17 -1.12
N ARG A 170 -18.98 27.92 -0.01
CA ARG A 170 -18.33 27.54 1.27
C ARG A 170 -19.05 26.37 1.96
N SER A 171 -20.38 26.33 1.87
CA SER A 171 -21.17 25.23 2.40
C SER A 171 -20.94 23.96 1.57
N MET A 172 -20.63 22.87 2.27
CA MET A 172 -20.49 21.56 1.66
C MET A 172 -21.82 20.82 1.63
N ILE A 173 -22.05 20.04 0.58
CA ILE A 173 -23.16 19.11 0.45
C ILE A 173 -22.63 17.68 0.31
N THR A 174 -23.39 16.70 0.76
CA THR A 174 -23.02 15.28 0.62
C THR A 174 -23.38 14.79 -0.78
N ASP A 175 -22.43 14.16 -1.46
CA ASP A 175 -22.68 13.48 -2.73
C ASP A 175 -23.30 12.10 -2.44
N SER A 176 -24.55 11.93 -2.86
CA SER A 176 -25.29 10.68 -2.68
C SER A 176 -25.00 9.64 -3.76
N ASN A 177 -24.39 10.05 -4.89
CA ASN A 177 -24.10 9.17 -6.02
C ASN A 177 -22.71 9.49 -6.61
N PRO A 178 -21.63 9.27 -5.84
CA PRO A 178 -20.30 9.53 -6.32
C PRO A 178 -19.89 8.48 -7.39
N PRO A 179 -18.86 8.76 -8.21
CA PRO A 179 -18.36 7.82 -9.21
C PRO A 179 -17.95 6.45 -8.62
N ASP A 180 -18.02 5.37 -9.40
CA ASP A 180 -17.75 4.00 -8.95
C ASP A 180 -16.38 3.82 -8.25
N ALA A 181 -15.36 4.53 -8.73
CA ALA A 181 -14.04 4.54 -8.10
C ALA A 181 -14.10 5.10 -6.67
N ILE A 182 -14.84 6.19 -6.46
CA ILE A 182 -15.04 6.83 -5.16
C ILE A 182 -15.94 5.97 -4.26
N GLN A 183 -16.98 5.34 -4.80
CA GLN A 183 -17.79 4.37 -4.04
C GLN A 183 -16.94 3.22 -3.51
N THR A 184 -16.02 2.70 -4.34
CA THR A 184 -15.07 1.65 -3.93
C THR A 184 -14.17 2.16 -2.79
N LEU A 185 -13.61 3.37 -2.91
CA LEU A 185 -12.80 3.97 -1.85
C LEU A 185 -13.59 4.19 -0.55
N LEU A 186 -14.84 4.65 -0.63
CA LEU A 186 -15.72 4.79 0.55
C LEU A 186 -15.91 3.44 1.28
N THR A 187 -16.03 2.33 0.53
CA THR A 187 -16.09 0.99 1.16
C THR A 187 -14.79 0.62 1.89
N PHE A 188 -13.66 1.16 1.46
CA PHE A 188 -12.37 1.00 2.13
C PHE A 188 -12.26 1.89 3.37
N TYR A 189 -12.86 3.07 3.37
CA TYR A 189 -12.91 3.94 4.55
C TYR A 189 -13.83 3.41 5.67
N ASP A 190 -14.78 2.54 5.35
CA ASP A 190 -15.70 1.98 6.34
C ASP A 190 -14.95 1.19 7.43
N GLY A 191 -15.07 1.63 8.69
CA GLY A 191 -14.40 1.02 9.85
C GLY A 191 -12.87 1.13 9.84
N ILE A 192 -12.27 2.03 9.06
CA ILE A 192 -10.82 2.20 9.01
C ILE A 192 -10.30 2.88 10.28
N MET A 193 -9.25 2.32 10.88
CA MET A 193 -8.52 2.92 12.00
C MET A 193 -7.32 3.72 11.52
N PHE A 194 -6.59 3.21 10.54
CA PHE A 194 -5.48 3.89 9.88
C PHE A 194 -5.29 3.32 8.48
N TRP A 195 -4.80 4.13 7.56
CA TRP A 195 -4.52 3.72 6.19
C TRP A 195 -3.33 4.48 5.61
N LEU A 196 -2.24 3.74 5.40
CA LEU A 196 -1.03 4.20 4.75
C LEU A 196 -0.97 3.62 3.33
N ARG A 197 -1.16 4.44 2.29
CA ARG A 197 -1.08 3.95 0.90
C ARG A 197 0.34 3.65 0.47
N LEU A 198 1.29 4.44 0.94
CA LEU A 198 2.73 4.26 0.68
C LEU A 198 3.07 4.21 -0.82
N ARG A 199 2.47 5.08 -1.63
CA ARG A 199 2.73 5.14 -3.09
C ARG A 199 3.20 6.50 -3.60
N ASP A 200 2.71 7.58 -2.99
CA ASP A 200 2.86 8.98 -3.36
C ASP A 200 3.08 9.88 -2.14
N ASP A 201 2.75 9.40 -0.94
CA ASP A 201 3.07 10.06 0.32
C ASP A 201 3.19 9.06 1.48
N MET A 202 3.72 9.55 2.61
CA MET A 202 3.76 8.86 3.90
C MET A 202 2.77 9.53 4.85
N LEU A 203 1.49 9.57 4.47
CA LEU A 203 0.40 10.13 5.27
C LEU A 203 -0.60 9.04 5.66
N ASP A 204 -1.29 9.27 6.78
CA ASP A 204 -2.44 8.48 7.19
C ASP A 204 -3.73 9.10 6.64
N TYR A 205 -4.39 8.36 5.77
CA TYR A 205 -5.62 8.77 5.11
C TYR A 205 -6.83 8.75 6.07
N ALA A 206 -6.73 8.05 7.21
CA ALA A 206 -7.74 8.11 8.26
C ALA A 206 -7.58 9.32 9.21
N GLN A 207 -6.44 10.02 9.12
CA GLN A 207 -6.09 11.18 9.94
C GLN A 207 -6.10 10.89 11.45
N HIS A 208 -5.61 9.70 11.84
CA HIS A 208 -5.45 9.28 13.24
C HIS A 208 -3.99 9.15 13.65
N LEU A 209 -3.08 8.96 12.70
CA LEU A 209 -1.67 8.68 12.98
C LEU A 209 -0.74 9.85 12.64
N THR A 210 0.29 9.97 13.46
CA THR A 210 1.55 10.66 13.17
C THR A 210 2.58 9.60 12.79
N ILE A 211 3.39 9.91 11.77
CA ILE A 211 4.38 8.99 11.20
C ILE A 211 5.75 9.66 11.28
N THR A 212 6.75 8.91 11.73
CA THR A 212 8.15 9.34 11.75
C THR A 212 8.98 8.31 10.98
N SER A 213 9.68 8.76 9.94
CA SER A 213 10.59 7.94 9.15
C SER A 213 12.02 8.02 9.68
N THR A 214 12.72 6.88 9.70
CA THR A 214 14.16 6.80 10.04
C THR A 214 14.97 6.33 8.83
N GLY A 215 16.27 6.64 8.76
CA GLY A 215 17.17 6.17 7.69
C GLY A 215 17.06 6.96 6.38
N ASN A 216 16.74 8.26 6.45
CA ASN A 216 16.55 9.15 5.28
C ASN A 216 15.59 8.58 4.22
N MET A 217 14.56 7.85 4.68
CA MET A 217 13.55 7.26 3.83
C MET A 217 12.81 8.34 3.04
N LYS A 218 12.66 8.13 1.73
CA LYS A 218 11.98 9.05 0.82
C LYS A 218 11.00 8.29 -0.05
N ILE A 219 9.92 8.95 -0.41
CA ILE A 219 8.96 8.48 -1.40
C ILE A 219 8.91 9.49 -2.54
N ASP A 220 8.77 8.99 -3.76
CA ASP A 220 8.54 9.85 -4.92
C ASP A 220 7.10 10.36 -4.88
N GLU A 221 6.94 11.65 -4.62
CA GLU A 221 5.63 12.28 -4.47
C GLU A 221 4.92 12.54 -5.81
N VAL A 222 5.60 12.28 -6.95
CA VAL A 222 5.00 12.42 -8.27
C VAL A 222 4.05 11.25 -8.53
N PRO A 223 2.75 11.50 -8.75
CA PRO A 223 1.78 10.44 -8.98
C PRO A 223 2.12 9.65 -10.25
N LYS A 224 2.23 8.33 -10.10
CA LYS A 224 2.45 7.39 -11.20
C LYS A 224 1.27 6.41 -11.28
N PRO A 225 0.90 5.96 -12.49
CA PRO A 225 -0.16 4.96 -12.64
C PRO A 225 0.22 3.61 -12.01
N ILE A 226 1.53 3.31 -11.98
CA ILE A 226 2.10 2.12 -11.34
C ILE A 226 3.01 2.57 -10.21
N THR A 227 2.83 2.00 -9.03
CA THR A 227 3.65 2.25 -7.84
C THR A 227 4.56 1.06 -7.52
N GLN A 228 5.67 1.36 -6.85
CA GLN A 228 6.58 0.37 -6.28
C GLN A 228 6.45 0.25 -4.76
N GLY A 229 5.53 0.97 -4.14
CA GLY A 229 5.41 1.02 -2.69
C GLY A 229 6.52 1.85 -2.03
N LEU A 230 6.60 1.76 -0.70
CA LEU A 230 7.68 2.30 0.11
C LEU A 230 8.79 1.26 0.28
N GLU A 231 10.04 1.66 0.00
CA GLU A 231 11.22 0.79 0.06
C GLU A 231 11.92 0.85 1.42
N PHE A 232 12.37 -0.32 1.88
CA PHE A 232 13.12 -0.54 3.11
C PHE A 232 14.42 -1.27 2.79
N ASN A 233 15.55 -0.69 3.18
CA ASN A 233 16.87 -1.20 2.85
C ASN A 233 17.38 -2.36 3.74
N GLY A 234 16.66 -2.74 4.80
CA GLY A 234 17.11 -3.77 5.75
C GLY A 234 18.29 -3.38 6.66
N VAL A 235 18.72 -2.12 6.66
CA VAL A 235 19.91 -1.65 7.40
C VAL A 235 19.55 -0.67 8.52
N ASP A 236 18.90 0.45 8.17
CA ASP A 236 18.57 1.53 9.11
C ASP A 236 17.18 2.16 8.88
N GLN A 237 16.44 1.66 7.88
CA GLN A 237 15.14 2.19 7.48
C GLN A 237 13.99 1.48 8.17
N PHE A 238 13.17 2.26 8.87
CA PHE A 238 11.90 1.82 9.45
C PHE A 238 10.98 3.02 9.68
N LEU A 239 9.68 2.77 9.81
CA LEU A 239 8.71 3.77 10.24
C LEU A 239 8.35 3.54 11.70
N ARG A 240 8.20 4.64 12.44
CA ARG A 240 7.50 4.65 13.73
C ARG A 240 6.17 5.34 13.55
N ILE A 241 5.11 4.77 14.10
CA ILE A 241 3.76 5.32 14.02
C ILE A 241 3.15 5.47 15.41
N GLY A 242 2.24 6.43 15.58
CA GLY A 242 1.55 6.67 16.84
C GLY A 242 0.41 7.65 16.66
N ASP A 243 -0.49 7.74 17.63
CA ASP A 243 -1.57 8.73 17.65
C ASP A 243 -1.29 9.92 18.60
N GLY A 244 -0.34 9.74 19.54
CA GLY A 244 0.09 10.78 20.47
C GLY A 244 1.38 11.50 20.04
N ALA A 245 1.65 12.65 20.66
CA ALA A 245 2.89 13.41 20.42
C ALA A 245 4.17 12.62 20.72
N SER A 246 4.09 11.66 21.65
CA SER A 246 5.18 10.74 22.01
C SER A 246 5.27 9.50 21.11
N MET A 247 4.49 9.44 20.02
CA MET A 247 4.42 8.29 19.09
C MET A 247 3.94 6.99 19.77
N GLU A 248 3.04 7.11 20.74
CA GLU A 248 2.32 6.00 21.36
C GLU A 248 0.96 5.80 20.69
N PHE A 249 0.39 4.62 20.82
CA PHE A 249 -1.03 4.35 20.59
C PHE A 249 -1.80 4.43 21.89
N GLY A 250 -3.08 4.77 21.81
CA GLY A 250 -4.02 4.69 22.93
C GLY A 250 -4.99 5.87 23.00
N ASN A 251 -4.70 6.98 22.33
CA ASN A 251 -5.59 8.15 22.33
C ASN A 251 -6.76 7.98 21.36
N THR A 252 -6.46 7.62 20.11
CA THR A 252 -7.43 7.49 19.02
C THR A 252 -7.43 6.08 18.42
N VAL A 253 -6.25 5.48 18.26
CA VAL A 253 -6.07 4.12 17.77
C VAL A 253 -5.85 3.21 18.97
N GLN A 254 -6.85 2.38 19.28
CA GLN A 254 -6.80 1.40 20.35
C GLN A 254 -6.62 0.00 19.76
N LEU A 255 -5.48 -0.63 20.00
CA LEU A 255 -5.13 -1.92 19.40
C LEU A 255 -6.10 -3.05 19.78
N ARG A 256 -6.74 -2.95 20.94
CA ARG A 256 -7.77 -3.91 21.38
C ARG A 256 -8.95 -4.03 20.42
N TYR A 257 -9.27 -2.97 19.70
CA TYR A 257 -10.34 -2.97 18.71
C TYR A 257 -9.87 -3.30 17.30
N LEU A 258 -8.59 -3.59 17.08
CA LEU A 258 -8.05 -3.95 15.77
C LEU A 258 -8.55 -5.34 15.35
N ARG A 259 -9.53 -5.37 14.44
CA ARG A 259 -10.20 -6.59 13.98
C ARG A 259 -9.73 -7.07 12.61
N ALA A 260 -9.07 -6.21 11.85
CA ALA A 260 -8.43 -6.62 10.61
C ALA A 260 -7.20 -5.77 10.27
N ILE A 261 -6.23 -6.40 9.62
CA ILE A 261 -5.03 -5.77 9.07
C ILE A 261 -4.89 -6.26 7.62
N SER A 262 -4.65 -5.33 6.69
CA SER A 262 -4.43 -5.63 5.27
C SER A 262 -3.20 -4.89 4.77
N PHE A 263 -2.33 -5.57 4.03
CA PHE A 263 -1.15 -4.94 3.42
C PHE A 263 -0.61 -5.76 2.24
N TRP A 264 0.14 -5.07 1.39
CA TRP A 264 0.98 -5.68 0.36
C TRP A 264 2.43 -5.64 0.78
N VAL A 265 3.12 -6.76 0.61
CA VAL A 265 4.54 -6.89 0.93
C VAL A 265 5.28 -7.51 -0.24
N TYR A 266 6.51 -7.05 -0.44
CA TYR A 266 7.47 -7.59 -1.38
C TYR A 266 8.80 -7.74 -0.64
N PHE A 267 9.38 -8.94 -0.62
CA PHE A 267 10.70 -9.16 -0.02
C PHE A 267 11.78 -9.07 -1.09
N ASP A 268 12.77 -8.20 -0.88
CA ASP A 268 13.99 -8.19 -1.67
C ASP A 268 14.95 -9.28 -1.19
N GLU A 269 15.06 -9.42 0.13
CA GLU A 269 15.84 -10.44 0.83
C GLU A 269 15.12 -10.87 2.13
N PHE A 270 15.25 -12.14 2.51
CA PHE A 270 14.78 -12.63 3.80
C PHE A 270 15.85 -12.40 4.88
N THR A 271 15.74 -11.28 5.57
CA THR A 271 16.55 -10.96 6.74
C THR A 271 16.09 -11.74 7.97
N ASN A 272 16.99 -11.96 8.94
CA ASN A 272 16.72 -12.82 10.09
C ASN A 272 15.56 -12.28 10.95
N ASN A 273 14.49 -13.06 11.08
CA ASN A 273 13.30 -12.70 11.87
C ASN A 273 12.74 -11.31 11.53
N ALA A 274 12.68 -10.98 10.24
CA ALA A 274 12.20 -9.67 9.81
C ALA A 274 10.74 -9.45 10.24
N HIS A 275 10.48 -8.39 11.01
CA HIS A 275 9.13 -7.96 11.36
C HIS A 275 8.62 -6.93 10.35
N LEU A 276 7.49 -7.22 9.72
CA LEU A 276 6.80 -6.30 8.81
C LEU A 276 6.17 -5.15 9.60
N PHE A 277 5.51 -5.50 10.71
CA PHE A 277 5.08 -4.55 11.72
C PHE A 277 5.16 -5.19 13.10
N ASP A 278 5.39 -4.37 14.11
CA ASP A 278 5.49 -4.77 15.52
C ASP A 278 4.98 -3.62 16.40
N PHE A 279 3.82 -3.82 17.02
CA PHE A 279 3.17 -2.85 17.88
C PHE A 279 3.17 -3.36 19.32
N GLY A 280 3.87 -2.68 20.22
CA GLY A 280 3.87 -3.08 21.63
C GLY A 280 4.71 -2.21 22.55
N ASN A 281 5.13 -2.76 23.69
CA ASN A 281 5.84 -2.03 24.75
C ASN A 281 7.32 -2.48 24.90
N GLY A 282 7.81 -3.28 23.97
CA GLY A 282 9.17 -3.81 23.93
C GLY A 282 9.18 -5.33 23.91
N ALA A 283 10.35 -5.94 23.73
CA ALA A 283 10.49 -7.39 23.58
C ALA A 283 9.69 -8.18 24.64
N ASN A 284 8.84 -9.09 24.17
CA ASN A 284 7.93 -9.92 24.96
C ASN A 284 6.96 -9.14 25.87
N HIS A 285 6.52 -7.93 25.48
CA HIS A 285 5.61 -7.12 26.28
C HIS A 285 4.52 -6.46 25.44
N ASP A 286 3.29 -6.99 25.53
CA ASP A 286 2.10 -6.46 24.82
C ASP A 286 2.27 -6.29 23.30
N ASN A 287 3.02 -7.19 22.67
CA ASN A 287 3.34 -7.08 21.25
C ASN A 287 2.30 -7.76 20.36
N VAL A 288 1.95 -7.08 19.27
CA VAL A 288 1.19 -7.60 18.15
C VAL A 288 2.05 -7.42 16.92
N PHE A 289 2.53 -8.51 16.34
CA PHE A 289 3.45 -8.43 15.22
C PHE A 289 3.15 -9.45 14.14
N CYS A 290 3.57 -9.11 12.93
CA CYS A 290 3.61 -10.02 11.79
C CYS A 290 5.02 -9.96 11.18
N GLY A 291 5.59 -11.12 10.90
CA GLY A 291 6.93 -11.22 10.33
C GLY A 291 7.19 -12.57 9.70
N ILE A 292 8.47 -12.85 9.50
CA ILE A 292 8.99 -14.15 9.05
C ILE A 292 9.83 -14.79 10.16
N ILE A 293 10.05 -16.10 10.03
CA ILE A 293 10.92 -16.86 10.93
C ILE A 293 12.25 -17.12 10.23
N GLY A 294 13.35 -16.83 10.92
CA GLY A 294 14.71 -17.01 10.41
C GLY A 294 14.95 -16.22 9.13
N ARG A 295 15.76 -16.77 8.22
CA ARG A 295 16.08 -16.17 6.90
C ARG A 295 15.30 -16.83 5.76
N GLY A 296 14.04 -17.18 6.03
CA GLY A 296 13.19 -17.94 5.12
C GLY A 296 13.42 -19.45 5.20
N ASN A 297 12.60 -20.19 4.45
CA ASN A 297 12.61 -21.63 4.43
C ASN A 297 13.78 -22.11 3.57
N ALA A 298 14.77 -22.75 4.19
CA ALA A 298 15.80 -23.46 3.46
C ALA A 298 15.12 -24.49 2.54
N ASN A 299 15.51 -24.53 1.27
CA ASN A 299 15.08 -25.62 0.39
C ASN A 299 15.53 -26.92 1.06
N THR A 300 14.57 -27.74 1.49
CA THR A 300 14.83 -29.06 2.04
C THR A 300 15.58 -29.90 1.01
N GLN A 301 16.91 -29.94 1.07
CA GLN A 301 17.60 -31.18 0.78
C GLN A 301 17.26 -32.10 1.95
N GLN A 302 16.25 -32.95 1.74
CA GLN A 302 15.99 -34.09 2.59
C GLN A 302 17.21 -35.01 2.54
N GLU A 303 18.20 -34.76 3.38
CA GLU A 303 18.92 -35.87 3.99
C GLU A 303 18.28 -36.04 5.36
N LEU A 304 17.37 -37.02 5.43
CA LEU A 304 16.93 -37.62 6.68
C LEU A 304 18.20 -37.96 7.47
N PHE A 305 18.53 -37.16 8.48
CA PHE A 305 19.40 -37.63 9.54
C PHE A 305 18.66 -38.80 10.16
N ASN A 306 19.13 -40.01 9.86
CA ASN A 306 18.81 -41.19 10.65
C ASN A 306 19.37 -40.92 12.05
N GLU A 307 18.57 -40.32 12.93
CA GLU A 307 18.83 -40.31 14.36
C GLU A 307 18.62 -41.73 14.89
N GLY A 308 19.56 -42.62 14.55
CA GLY A 308 19.84 -43.81 15.33
C GLY A 308 20.76 -43.38 16.46
N CYS A 309 20.25 -43.37 17.69
CA CYS A 309 21.06 -43.23 18.91
C CYS A 309 22.26 -44.19 18.84
N MET A 310 23.47 -43.65 18.63
CA MET A 310 24.70 -44.40 18.82
C MET A 310 25.02 -44.40 20.33
N GLU A 311 25.21 -45.58 20.91
CA GLU A 311 25.53 -45.79 22.32
C GLU A 311 26.79 -45.00 22.76
N GLU A 312 26.73 -44.41 23.96
CA GLU A 312 27.84 -43.71 24.63
C GLU A 312 29.09 -44.59 24.89
N SER A 313 29.01 -45.91 24.68
CA SER A 313 30.09 -46.87 24.88
C SER A 313 31.25 -46.75 23.88
N GLN A 314 31.10 -45.96 22.80
CA GLN A 314 32.12 -45.79 21.75
C GLN A 314 33.02 -44.55 21.91
N LYS A 315 32.85 -43.73 22.97
CA LYS A 315 33.72 -42.57 23.24
C LYS A 315 34.93 -42.96 24.10
N THR A 316 35.97 -43.53 23.49
CA THR A 316 37.28 -43.77 24.18
C THR A 316 38.45 -43.03 23.56
N LEU A 317 38.23 -42.16 22.57
CA LEU A 317 39.29 -41.36 21.96
C LEU A 317 38.98 -39.85 22.10
N PRO A 318 39.83 -39.07 22.77
CA PRO A 318 39.63 -37.63 22.89
C PRO A 318 39.84 -36.93 21.53
N THR A 319 38.92 -36.05 21.18
CA THR A 319 38.98 -35.21 19.97
C THR A 319 39.81 -33.96 20.24
N GLY A 320 41.12 -34.05 20.04
CA GLY A 320 42.06 -32.92 20.11
C GLY A 320 43.44 -33.31 19.56
N PRO A 321 44.33 -32.34 19.21
CA PRO A 321 45.60 -32.61 18.54
C PRO A 321 46.68 -33.22 19.46
N SER A 322 46.36 -33.52 20.72
CA SER A 322 47.22 -34.27 21.63
C SER A 322 46.45 -35.41 22.28
N GLY A 323 46.95 -36.63 22.09
CA GLY A 323 46.36 -37.88 22.57
C GLY A 323 46.72 -39.06 21.67
N ALA A 324 46.64 -40.27 22.22
CA ALA A 324 46.87 -41.50 21.46
C ALA A 324 45.85 -41.60 20.30
N GLN A 325 46.33 -41.46 19.07
CA GLN A 325 45.53 -41.64 17.87
C GLN A 325 45.40 -43.13 17.57
N PRO A 326 44.27 -43.60 17.01
CA PRO A 326 44.15 -44.97 16.54
C PRO A 326 45.10 -45.17 15.36
N VAL A 327 46.20 -45.88 15.60
CA VAL A 327 47.11 -46.33 14.55
C VAL A 327 46.62 -47.70 14.07
N MET A 328 46.45 -47.85 12.77
CA MET A 328 46.10 -49.14 12.18
C MET A 328 47.28 -50.10 12.34
N GLU A 329 47.05 -51.32 12.83
CA GLU A 329 48.09 -52.36 12.85
C GLU A 329 48.57 -52.63 11.42
N GLN A 330 49.83 -52.29 11.14
CA GLN A 330 50.48 -52.62 9.88
C GLN A 330 51.29 -53.90 10.07
N SER A 331 51.26 -54.79 9.07
CA SER A 331 52.11 -55.97 9.08
C SER A 331 53.59 -55.58 8.91
N PRO A 332 54.54 -56.30 9.54
CA PRO A 332 55.97 -56.02 9.40
C PRO A 332 56.45 -55.97 7.94
N GLN A 333 55.81 -56.74 7.05
CA GLN A 333 56.11 -56.78 5.63
C GLN A 333 55.72 -55.48 4.91
N LEU A 334 54.58 -54.88 5.28
CA LEU A 334 54.11 -53.63 4.68
C LEU A 334 54.99 -52.45 5.10
N VAL A 335 55.40 -52.43 6.36
CA VAL A 335 56.30 -51.40 6.93
C VAL A 335 57.66 -51.42 6.25
N MET A 336 58.25 -52.61 6.04
CA MET A 336 59.52 -52.72 5.29
C MET A 336 59.39 -52.31 3.81
N ALA A 337 58.25 -52.55 3.16
CA ALA A 337 58.04 -52.15 1.77
C ALA A 337 57.82 -50.63 1.61
N THR A 338 57.21 -49.97 2.59
CA THR A 338 56.92 -48.53 2.55
C THR A 338 58.02 -47.64 3.15
N SER A 339 58.90 -48.22 3.98
CA SER A 339 60.05 -47.52 4.52
C SER A 339 61.21 -47.56 3.53
N ARG A 340 61.81 -46.40 3.23
CA ARG A 340 63.01 -46.31 2.39
C ARG A 340 64.25 -46.68 3.21
N ALA A 341 64.38 -47.94 3.60
CA ALA A 341 65.60 -48.46 4.21
C ALA A 341 66.55 -48.99 3.14
N ASN A 342 67.42 -48.14 2.61
CA ASN A 342 68.62 -48.56 1.88
C ASN A 342 69.75 -48.75 2.91
N VAL A 343 70.40 -49.91 2.92
CA VAL A 343 71.20 -50.41 4.07
C VAL A 343 72.60 -49.76 4.18
N GLU A 344 73.02 -48.92 3.24
CA GLU A 344 74.42 -48.45 3.15
C GLU A 344 74.62 -46.95 3.44
N THR A 345 73.60 -46.20 3.88
CA THR A 345 73.79 -44.77 4.22
C THR A 345 72.81 -44.34 5.32
N TYR A 346 73.31 -44.26 6.55
CA TYR A 346 72.54 -43.76 7.69
C TYR A 346 72.57 -42.24 7.69
N ASP A 347 71.54 -41.64 7.09
CA ASP A 347 71.17 -40.25 7.34
C ASP A 347 69.68 -40.28 7.70
N CYS A 348 69.32 -39.69 8.84
CA CYS A 348 67.96 -39.71 9.39
C CYS A 348 67.25 -38.40 9.07
N PRO A 349 66.61 -38.21 7.90
CA PRO A 349 65.54 -37.25 7.80
C PRO A 349 64.30 -37.91 8.40
N HIS A 350 63.81 -37.37 9.51
CA HIS A 350 62.52 -37.76 10.07
C HIS A 350 61.48 -37.73 8.94
N PRO A 351 60.79 -38.84 8.63
CA PRO A 351 59.73 -38.78 7.63
C PRO A 351 58.61 -37.91 8.19
N GLU A 352 58.30 -36.79 7.54
CA GLU A 352 57.07 -36.05 7.80
C GLU A 352 55.90 -36.91 7.31
N ILE A 353 55.37 -37.71 8.23
CA ILE A 353 54.16 -38.48 8.01
C ILE A 353 52.99 -37.50 8.08
N PHE A 354 52.56 -37.00 6.92
CA PHE A 354 51.29 -36.29 6.84
C PHE A 354 50.16 -37.30 7.01
N GLY A 355 49.41 -37.17 8.10
CA GLY A 355 48.16 -37.91 8.27
C GLY A 355 47.25 -37.64 7.06
N ARG A 356 46.70 -38.71 6.47
CA ARG A 356 45.73 -38.57 5.37
C ARG A 356 44.58 -37.70 5.88
N ILE A 357 44.36 -36.55 5.24
CA ILE A 357 43.20 -35.68 5.54
C ILE A 357 41.95 -36.50 5.26
N MET A 358 41.33 -37.01 6.32
CA MET A 358 40.06 -37.72 6.19
C MET A 358 38.96 -36.67 5.95
N PRO A 359 38.02 -36.92 5.02
CA PRO A 359 36.80 -36.13 4.97
C PRO A 359 36.13 -36.21 6.35
N PRO A 360 35.57 -35.10 6.87
CA PRO A 360 34.97 -35.09 8.20
C PRO A 360 33.87 -36.16 8.28
N LEU A 361 33.88 -36.95 9.36
CA LEU A 361 32.90 -38.02 9.65
C LEU A 361 31.46 -37.53 9.65
N HIS A 362 31.26 -36.22 9.81
CA HIS A 362 30.00 -35.55 9.55
C HIS A 362 30.25 -34.59 8.39
N PRO A 363 29.65 -34.80 7.21
CA PRO A 363 29.62 -33.74 6.22
C PRO A 363 29.06 -32.51 6.92
N LYS A 364 29.83 -31.41 6.96
CA LYS A 364 29.25 -30.12 7.33
C LYS A 364 28.04 -29.96 6.44
N ALA A 365 26.87 -29.78 7.05
CA ALA A 365 25.64 -29.56 6.30
C ALA A 365 25.95 -28.57 5.18
N PRO A 366 25.56 -28.88 3.92
CA PRO A 366 25.74 -27.92 2.84
C PRO A 366 25.15 -26.59 3.29
N ALA A 367 25.84 -25.49 2.96
CA ALA A 367 25.32 -24.16 3.27
C ALA A 367 23.87 -24.11 2.77
N PRO A 368 22.89 -23.73 3.61
CA PRO A 368 21.49 -23.76 3.23
C PRO A 368 21.33 -23.02 1.91
N GLY A 369 20.73 -23.70 0.92
CA GLY A 369 20.47 -23.09 -0.38
C GLY A 369 19.63 -21.82 -0.21
N PRO A 370 19.68 -20.87 -1.17
CA PRO A 370 18.96 -19.61 -1.05
C PRO A 370 17.47 -19.89 -0.83
N ALA A 371 16.91 -19.33 0.25
CA ALA A 371 15.51 -19.50 0.60
C ALA A 371 14.62 -18.88 -0.49
N THR A 372 13.71 -19.68 -1.04
CA THR A 372 12.80 -19.23 -2.10
C THR A 372 11.47 -18.71 -1.55
N HIS A 373 11.08 -19.23 -0.39
CA HIS A 373 9.85 -18.91 0.31
C HIS A 373 10.13 -18.68 1.79
N ALA A 374 9.27 -17.92 2.47
CA ALA A 374 9.28 -17.78 3.92
C ALA A 374 7.91 -18.08 4.52
N ASP A 375 7.93 -18.62 5.72
CA ASP A 375 6.75 -18.80 6.56
C ASP A 375 6.32 -17.45 7.16
N MET A 376 5.02 -17.20 7.18
CA MET A 376 4.43 -16.07 7.88
C MET A 376 4.24 -16.44 9.34
N LEU A 377 4.69 -15.56 10.24
CA LEU A 377 4.45 -15.63 11.67
C LEU A 377 3.56 -14.46 12.09
N TYR A 378 2.49 -14.77 12.81
CA TYR A 378 1.64 -13.78 13.47
C TYR A 378 1.49 -14.16 14.95
N GLU A 379 1.87 -13.24 15.84
CA GLU A 379 1.79 -13.46 17.28
C GLU A 379 1.12 -12.31 18.01
N ILE A 380 0.50 -12.66 19.13
CA ILE A 380 -0.05 -11.71 20.10
C ILE A 380 0.47 -12.08 21.49
N TRP A 381 1.09 -11.11 22.11
CA TRP A 381 1.58 -11.13 23.47
C TRP A 381 0.71 -10.24 24.34
N ASP A 382 0.42 -10.72 25.54
CA ASP A 382 -0.29 -9.98 26.57
C ASP A 382 0.57 -10.03 27.83
N ASN A 383 1.02 -8.86 28.28
CA ASN A 383 2.13 -8.74 29.20
C ASN A 383 3.30 -9.60 28.69
N LYS A 384 3.79 -10.54 29.50
CA LYS A 384 4.89 -11.46 29.15
C LYS A 384 4.44 -12.82 28.61
N MET A 385 3.14 -13.04 28.44
CA MET A 385 2.61 -14.31 27.99
C MET A 385 2.25 -14.26 26.51
N ARG A 386 2.77 -15.21 25.73
CA ARG A 386 2.31 -15.43 24.36
C ARG A 386 0.92 -16.05 24.38
N LYS A 387 -0.09 -15.32 23.89
CA LYS A 387 -1.50 -15.76 23.83
C LYS A 387 -1.86 -16.41 22.50
N LEU A 388 -1.24 -15.94 21.43
CA LEU A 388 -1.46 -16.44 20.08
C LEU A 388 -0.13 -16.65 19.37
N HIS A 389 -0.01 -17.78 18.68
CA HIS A 389 1.09 -18.11 17.79
C HIS A 389 0.52 -18.81 16.56
N ILE A 390 0.54 -18.12 15.42
CA ILE A 390 0.09 -18.68 14.15
C ILE A 390 1.26 -18.65 13.17
N GLN A 391 1.61 -19.84 12.67
CA GLN A 391 2.59 -20.01 11.61
C GLN A 391 1.90 -20.55 10.36
N VAL A 392 1.98 -19.80 9.25
CA VAL A 392 1.43 -20.21 7.97
C VAL A 392 2.59 -20.48 7.00
N LYS A 393 2.61 -21.68 6.43
CA LYS A 393 3.75 -22.17 5.65
C LYS A 393 3.82 -21.56 4.25
N ASN A 394 5.03 -21.24 3.78
CA ASN A 394 5.34 -20.80 2.41
C ASN A 394 4.47 -19.64 1.89
N VAL A 395 4.18 -18.65 2.74
CA VAL A 395 3.29 -17.52 2.39
C VAL A 395 4.00 -16.49 1.53
N PHE A 396 5.28 -16.22 1.82
CA PHE A 396 6.01 -15.14 1.15
C PHE A 396 7.00 -15.72 0.13
N PRO A 397 6.72 -15.63 -1.18
CA PRO A 397 7.74 -15.83 -2.20
C PRO A 397 8.72 -14.64 -2.23
N ILE A 398 10.00 -14.93 -2.46
CA ILE A 398 11.01 -13.89 -2.66
C ILE A 398 10.76 -13.14 -3.98
N LYS A 399 11.02 -11.83 -4.01
CA LYS A 399 10.89 -10.97 -5.20
C LYS A 399 9.51 -11.01 -5.89
N LYS A 400 8.44 -11.26 -5.13
CA LYS A 400 7.06 -11.22 -5.62
C LYS A 400 6.15 -10.51 -4.63
N TRP A 401 5.26 -9.68 -5.16
CA TRP A 401 4.23 -9.01 -4.36
C TRP A 401 3.22 -10.00 -3.83
N THR A 402 2.97 -9.93 -2.52
CA THR A 402 1.98 -10.76 -1.84
C THR A 402 1.06 -9.87 -1.03
N HIS A 403 -0.25 -10.04 -1.24
CA HIS A 403 -1.28 -9.38 -0.44
C HIS A 403 -1.67 -10.27 0.73
N ILE A 404 -1.65 -9.72 1.94
CA ILE A 404 -2.05 -10.41 3.16
C ILE A 404 -3.21 -9.67 3.80
N VAL A 405 -4.24 -10.42 4.19
CA VAL A 405 -5.32 -9.92 5.05
C VAL A 405 -5.46 -10.85 6.24
N ILE A 406 -5.33 -10.30 7.44
CA ILE A 406 -5.62 -10.95 8.71
C ILE A 406 -6.91 -10.34 9.21
N THR A 407 -7.97 -11.12 9.41
CA THR A 407 -9.26 -10.59 9.86
C THR A 407 -9.99 -11.53 10.81
N THR A 408 -10.77 -10.96 11.72
CA THR A 408 -11.67 -11.72 12.60
C THR A 408 -12.85 -12.31 11.83
N THR A 409 -13.35 -13.47 12.27
CA THR A 409 -14.50 -14.17 11.65
C THR A 409 -15.81 -13.99 12.40
N ASN A 410 -15.74 -13.49 13.64
CA ASN A 410 -16.89 -13.20 14.50
C ASN A 410 -16.63 -11.93 15.33
N ASN A 411 -17.70 -11.43 15.96
CA ASN A 411 -17.67 -10.19 16.73
C ASN A 411 -17.33 -10.39 18.21
N ASP A 412 -16.75 -11.53 18.60
CA ASP A 412 -16.30 -11.73 19.98
C ASP A 412 -15.28 -10.65 20.34
N ALA A 413 -15.39 -10.11 21.56
CA ALA A 413 -14.60 -8.97 22.02
C ALA A 413 -13.20 -9.36 22.54
N MET A 414 -12.97 -10.63 22.89
CA MET A 414 -11.68 -11.10 23.42
C MET A 414 -11.11 -12.27 22.63
N ARG A 415 -11.96 -13.23 22.25
CA ARG A 415 -11.53 -14.47 21.59
C ARG A 415 -12.25 -14.75 20.28
N PRO A 416 -12.10 -13.86 19.29
CA PRO A 416 -12.71 -14.10 18.00
C PRO A 416 -12.00 -15.22 17.25
N GLY A 417 -12.69 -15.82 16.29
CA GLY A 417 -12.00 -16.62 15.27
C GLY A 417 -11.20 -15.70 14.33
N LEU A 418 -10.16 -16.22 13.70
CA LEU A 418 -9.25 -15.44 12.87
C LEU A 418 -9.01 -16.16 11.54
N ALA A 419 -9.08 -15.42 10.44
CA ALA A 419 -8.86 -15.91 9.09
C ALA A 419 -7.73 -15.12 8.44
N ILE A 420 -6.83 -15.85 7.76
CA ILE A 420 -5.70 -15.27 7.02
C ILE A 420 -5.89 -15.58 5.54
N TYR A 421 -5.89 -14.51 4.74
CA TYR A 421 -5.97 -14.57 3.29
C TYR A 421 -4.64 -14.15 2.67
N GLN A 422 -4.23 -14.88 1.65
CA GLN A 422 -3.09 -14.58 0.79
C GLN A 422 -3.63 -14.35 -0.63
N ASN A 423 -3.37 -13.19 -1.23
CA ASN A 423 -3.85 -12.83 -2.57
C ASN A 423 -5.36 -13.08 -2.72
N ALA A 424 -6.13 -12.63 -1.73
CA ALA A 424 -7.56 -12.85 -1.56
C ALA A 424 -8.04 -14.32 -1.42
N LYS A 425 -7.15 -15.31 -1.41
CA LYS A 425 -7.49 -16.73 -1.14
C LYS A 425 -7.31 -17.03 0.34
N LEU A 426 -8.26 -17.73 0.95
CA LEU A 426 -8.16 -18.17 2.34
C LEU A 426 -7.05 -19.24 2.45
N VAL A 427 -6.10 -19.04 3.37
CA VAL A 427 -4.96 -19.96 3.58
C VAL A 427 -5.01 -20.59 4.97
N HIS A 428 -5.44 -19.85 5.98
CA HIS A 428 -5.49 -20.34 7.35
C HIS A 428 -6.74 -19.82 8.07
N THR A 429 -7.27 -20.61 9.00
CA THR A 429 -8.40 -20.23 9.85
C THR A 429 -8.23 -20.86 11.22
N GLU A 430 -8.33 -20.03 12.25
CA GLU A 430 -8.30 -20.41 13.65
C GLU A 430 -9.68 -20.15 14.26
N LYS A 431 -10.25 -21.14 14.96
CA LYS A 431 -11.63 -21.04 15.49
C LYS A 431 -11.73 -20.13 16.70
N THR A 432 -10.67 -20.05 17.49
CA THR A 432 -10.62 -19.25 18.72
C THR A 432 -9.21 -18.68 18.87
N ALA A 433 -9.03 -17.46 18.37
CA ALA A 433 -7.82 -16.69 18.52
C ALA A 433 -7.96 -15.71 19.70
N TRP A 434 -6.98 -14.82 19.87
CA TRP A 434 -7.02 -13.72 20.82
C TRP A 434 -6.94 -12.39 20.08
N LEU A 435 -7.62 -11.36 20.59
CA LEU A 435 -7.31 -9.98 20.23
C LEU A 435 -6.22 -9.41 21.16
N PRO A 436 -5.54 -8.33 20.75
CA PRO A 436 -4.69 -7.56 21.65
C PRO A 436 -5.52 -7.13 22.88
N GLN A 437 -4.96 -7.28 24.08
CA GLN A 437 -5.68 -6.90 25.32
C GLN A 437 -5.29 -5.50 25.81
N THR A 438 -4.18 -4.98 25.30
CA THR A 438 -3.61 -3.70 25.71
C THR A 438 -4.09 -2.60 24.76
N ASP A 439 -4.65 -1.53 25.32
CA ASP A 439 -5.15 -0.39 24.54
C ASP A 439 -4.02 0.54 24.09
N ALA A 440 -2.95 0.64 24.89
CA ALA A 440 -1.85 1.59 24.69
C ALA A 440 -0.47 0.92 24.56
N THR A 441 0.26 1.32 23.52
CA THR A 441 1.59 0.78 23.21
C THR A 441 2.53 1.89 22.78
N THR A 442 3.80 1.81 23.19
CA THR A 442 4.78 2.90 23.05
C THR A 442 5.79 2.70 21.92
N LYS A 443 6.02 1.45 21.52
CA LYS A 443 7.01 1.03 20.53
C LYS A 443 6.31 0.36 19.35
N ASN A 444 5.80 1.21 18.46
CA ASN A 444 5.04 0.79 17.29
C ASN A 444 5.85 1.06 16.01
N TYR A 445 6.29 -0.02 15.38
CA TYR A 445 7.18 0.03 14.24
C TYR A 445 6.60 -0.69 13.03
N ILE A 446 6.98 -0.21 11.85
CA ILE A 446 6.85 -0.91 10.57
C ILE A 446 8.26 -1.09 10.02
N GLY A 447 8.62 -2.34 9.72
CA GLY A 447 9.95 -2.73 9.23
C GLY A 447 11.04 -2.92 10.29
N LYS A 448 10.69 -2.87 11.59
CA LYS A 448 11.60 -3.10 12.72
C LYS A 448 10.95 -3.96 13.80
N SER A 449 11.74 -4.87 14.37
CA SER A 449 11.34 -5.71 15.52
C SER A 449 11.60 -5.01 16.85
N ASN A 450 10.72 -5.23 17.83
CA ASN A 450 10.95 -4.84 19.23
C ASN A 450 12.02 -5.67 19.94
N TRP A 451 12.47 -6.76 19.31
CA TRP A 451 13.54 -7.66 19.78
C TRP A 451 14.91 -7.35 19.16
N THR A 452 15.01 -6.35 18.27
CA THR A 452 16.30 -5.97 17.69
C THR A 452 17.37 -5.70 18.77
N ASP A 453 17.01 -5.11 19.91
CA ASP A 453 17.99 -4.81 20.98
C ASP A 453 18.13 -5.93 22.04
N ALA A 454 17.36 -7.01 21.92
CA ALA A 454 17.37 -8.14 22.84
C ALA A 454 18.45 -9.16 22.45
N MET A 455 19.71 -8.91 22.82
CA MET A 455 20.78 -9.88 22.63
C MET A 455 20.74 -10.96 23.72
N SER A 456 20.41 -12.20 23.36
CA SER A 456 20.81 -13.37 24.13
C SER A 456 22.17 -13.86 23.59
N GLN A 457 23.00 -14.51 24.43
CA GLN A 457 24.31 -15.02 24.01
C GLN A 457 24.22 -16.12 22.94
N TYR A 458 23.03 -16.68 22.72
CA TYR A 458 22.79 -17.86 21.88
C TYR A 458 21.88 -17.60 20.68
N ASP A 459 21.17 -16.46 20.64
CA ASP A 459 20.23 -16.13 19.58
C ASP A 459 20.78 -15.05 18.64
N ASN A 460 20.58 -15.27 17.34
CA ASN A 460 20.88 -14.26 16.34
C ASN A 460 19.91 -13.08 16.49
N LYS A 461 20.46 -11.87 16.41
CA LYS A 461 19.70 -10.63 16.46
C LYS A 461 18.64 -10.57 15.35
N ASP A 462 17.47 -10.05 15.67
CA ASP A 462 16.47 -9.70 14.67
C ASP A 462 16.98 -8.55 13.80
N GLU A 463 16.89 -8.75 12.49
CA GLU A 463 17.33 -7.79 11.46
C GLU A 463 16.14 -6.96 10.95
N LEU A 464 16.43 -5.81 10.33
CA LEU A 464 15.38 -4.95 9.76
C LEU A 464 14.81 -5.56 8.48
N PHE A 465 13.58 -5.16 8.14
CA PHE A 465 12.92 -5.59 6.92
C PHE A 465 13.64 -5.05 5.67
N SER A 466 13.94 -5.94 4.72
CA SER A 466 14.51 -5.63 3.41
C SER A 466 13.48 -5.94 2.32
N GLY A 467 12.91 -4.89 1.74
CA GLY A 467 11.79 -5.06 0.80
C GLY A 467 10.95 -3.81 0.61
N ARG A 468 9.71 -4.02 0.17
CA ARG A 468 8.77 -2.95 -0.12
C ARG A 468 7.41 -3.23 0.50
N LEU A 469 6.76 -2.18 0.98
CA LEU A 469 5.42 -2.23 1.57
C LEU A 469 4.47 -1.30 0.82
N PHE A 470 3.25 -1.74 0.62
CA PHE A 470 2.21 -0.95 -0.04
C PHE A 470 0.86 -1.18 0.64
N ASP A 471 0.04 -0.13 0.71
CA ASP A 471 -1.36 -0.20 1.14
C ASP A 471 -1.61 -0.87 2.50
N PHE A 472 -0.96 -0.35 3.55
CA PHE A 472 -1.07 -0.84 4.92
C PHE A 472 -2.30 -0.25 5.62
N ARG A 473 -3.24 -1.11 6.04
CA ARG A 473 -4.55 -0.74 6.60
C ARG A 473 -4.84 -1.48 7.89
N GLY A 474 -5.47 -0.79 8.84
CA GLY A 474 -6.03 -1.37 10.05
C GLY A 474 -7.52 -1.04 10.16
N TYR A 475 -8.35 -2.00 10.56
CA TYR A 475 -9.80 -1.84 10.69
C TYR A 475 -10.29 -2.23 12.08
N ASN A 476 -11.31 -1.51 12.55
CA ASN A 476 -12.02 -1.85 13.79
C ASN A 476 -13.16 -2.86 13.59
N GLN A 477 -13.36 -3.30 12.34
CA GLN A 477 -14.39 -4.25 11.93
C GLN A 477 -13.78 -5.40 11.13
N GLN A 478 -14.51 -6.52 11.07
CA GLN A 478 -14.16 -7.64 10.20
C GLN A 478 -14.23 -7.24 8.72
N MET A 479 -13.28 -7.70 7.91
CA MET A 479 -13.32 -7.49 6.46
C MET A 479 -14.14 -8.59 5.80
N THR A 480 -15.22 -8.21 5.12
CA THR A 480 -16.00 -9.15 4.31
C THR A 480 -15.20 -9.63 3.11
N LYS A 481 -15.50 -10.83 2.61
CA LYS A 481 -14.85 -11.38 1.41
C LYS A 481 -14.91 -10.42 0.21
N LYS A 482 -16.05 -9.75 0.00
CA LYS A 482 -16.21 -8.71 -1.04
C LYS A 482 -15.20 -7.56 -0.86
N LYS A 483 -15.01 -7.07 0.36
CA LYS A 483 -14.05 -5.99 0.66
C LYS A 483 -12.60 -6.46 0.46
N ILE A 484 -12.28 -7.70 0.83
CA ILE A 484 -10.97 -8.31 0.60
C ILE A 484 -10.68 -8.39 -0.90
N ASP A 485 -11.63 -8.91 -1.70
CA ASP A 485 -11.48 -9.01 -3.15
C ASP A 485 -11.31 -7.65 -3.81
N ALA A 486 -12.12 -6.66 -3.42
CA ALA A 486 -11.99 -5.30 -3.93
C ALA A 486 -10.64 -4.66 -3.58
N THR A 487 -10.15 -4.86 -2.34
CA THR A 487 -8.84 -4.35 -1.88
C THR A 487 -7.70 -5.00 -2.67
N TYR A 488 -7.79 -6.31 -2.90
CA TYR A 488 -6.81 -7.05 -3.70
C TYR A 488 -6.79 -6.56 -5.16
N GLN A 489 -7.94 -6.42 -5.82
CA GLN A 489 -7.99 -5.95 -7.21
C GLN A 489 -7.48 -4.51 -7.33
N TRP A 490 -7.86 -3.63 -6.41
CA TRP A 490 -7.40 -2.25 -6.38
C TRP A 490 -5.87 -2.16 -6.24
N GLY A 491 -5.28 -2.93 -5.31
CA GLY A 491 -3.83 -2.93 -5.14
C GLY A 491 -3.10 -3.56 -6.32
N LYS A 492 -3.65 -4.63 -6.91
CA LYS A 492 -3.09 -5.30 -8.09
C LYS A 492 -2.99 -4.35 -9.29
N GLN A 493 -4.02 -3.53 -9.53
CA GLN A 493 -4.03 -2.53 -10.59
C GLN A 493 -2.94 -1.48 -10.39
N LEU A 494 -2.80 -0.96 -9.17
CA LEU A 494 -1.79 0.05 -8.84
C LEU A 494 -0.36 -0.48 -8.83
N LEU A 495 -0.15 -1.76 -8.53
CA LEU A 495 1.16 -2.40 -8.62
C LEU A 495 1.50 -2.85 -10.05
N GLY A 496 0.58 -2.69 -11.02
CA GLY A 496 0.80 -3.09 -12.40
C GLY A 496 0.98 -4.60 -12.59
N ILE A 497 0.47 -5.42 -11.67
CA ILE A 497 0.60 -6.88 -11.74
C ILE A 497 -0.40 -7.40 -12.77
N THR A 498 0.06 -7.65 -13.99
CA THR A 498 -0.73 -8.38 -15.00
C THR A 498 -1.00 -9.79 -14.48
N SER A 499 -2.21 -10.33 -14.71
CA SER A 499 -2.51 -11.71 -14.36
C SER A 499 -1.53 -12.63 -15.08
N GLU A 500 -0.63 -13.28 -14.32
CA GLU A 500 0.11 -14.43 -14.84
C GLU A 500 -0.92 -15.40 -15.44
N SER A 501 -0.69 -15.74 -16.71
CA SER A 501 -1.40 -16.74 -17.48
C SER A 501 -1.66 -17.98 -16.63
N SER A 502 -2.91 -18.44 -16.62
CA SER A 502 -3.21 -19.84 -16.31
C SER A 502 -2.19 -20.74 -17.04
N PRO A 503 -1.59 -21.74 -16.37
CA PRO A 503 -0.71 -22.68 -17.06
C PRO A 503 -1.46 -23.26 -18.25
N PRO A 504 -0.82 -23.43 -19.43
CA PRO A 504 -1.48 -24.06 -20.56
C PRO A 504 -1.95 -25.44 -20.09
N THR A 505 -3.27 -25.63 -20.10
CA THR A 505 -3.88 -26.94 -20.00
C THR A 505 -3.30 -27.79 -21.11
N LEU A 506 -2.49 -28.80 -20.73
CA LEU A 506 -2.15 -29.92 -21.59
C LEU A 506 -3.39 -30.77 -21.85
#